data_AF-A0A1E1WUA9-F1
#
_entry.id   AF-A0A1E1WUA9-F1
#
_cell.length_a   1.000
_cell.length_b   1.000
_cell.length_c   1.000
_cell.angle_alpha   90.00
_cell.angle_beta   90.00
_cell.angle_gamma   90.00
#
_symmetry.space_group_name_H-M   'P 1'
#
loop_
_entity.id
_entity.type
_entity.pdbx_description
1 polymer ?
#
loop_
_entity_poly.entity_id
_entity_poly.type
_entity_poly.pdbx_seq_one_letter_code
_entity_poly.pdbx_strand_id
1 'polypeptide(L)'
;RKFEDNNALYRYQTDWECYVQMLVTLPERVANKLEKNTPKEFSHENFSYNLIFHIIRSMDFMSEGCFHEGIRYDMSYLSHLLSKVVINYNMNGNSDAISKFVDILIVWAGNENVEPCKFVKRKLIQALLFHLNRQAIDCLSVIILQKCPIDYKSKEQTISHILGENFDKSKDWSENLSMKIPFYFKPKEYRDTHIIENLIYYISTSNNSEKTITDLILRLGNVWADLRIYNTANINQHMFISLLLVLATKYRVIYHKRKQNWHCVEIKAILFKGMSKHLDLIYKDLRCIGMATTEVMLKLLTEIDEKDKEAVEKLKFEYEEMGQNCVEIANMLKEMPTKCLIDKKHKKPKDAKPRNIDLKDILDTIAEKATGEQRLMENTVVSCAVKTQQQTKEIVKTIIAAKLDALKIINSNCEDLDSDDDLQPYDMGNDVCVNTRKRPHYLRDLIEILTEAKDAESFAAAFAVSEELVTKQLKNDNPKLAVELLDLFIHLEPKYHVDHFDTIKFNTCVVIVCNQSKVCAEHLCKEIHTDVGRYSIATKMFMLDVLSESANRIADVRPQTVEQKTTPQIVTTEEENTNLAAEEVIRRRLIN
;
A
#
# COMPACT_ATOMS: atom_id res chain seq x y z
N ARG A 1 -2.41 40.61 -30.64
CA ARG A 1 -1.93 41.03 -29.30
C ARG A 1 -2.46 40.08 -28.23
N LYS A 2 -3.60 40.25 -27.55
CA LYS A 2 -4.08 39.27 -26.52
C LYS A 2 -4.11 37.79 -26.98
N PHE A 3 -4.47 37.51 -28.24
CA PHE A 3 -4.49 36.16 -28.80
C PHE A 3 -3.09 35.61 -29.14
N GLU A 4 -2.15 36.48 -29.51
CA GLU A 4 -0.75 36.14 -29.79
C GLU A 4 0.03 35.94 -28.49
N ASP A 5 -0.26 36.77 -27.47
CA ASP A 5 0.31 36.67 -26.13
C ASP A 5 -0.13 35.37 -25.44
N ASN A 6 -1.41 34.98 -25.59
CA ASN A 6 -1.89 33.69 -25.10
C ASN A 6 -1.23 32.51 -25.83
N ASN A 7 -1.05 32.58 -27.16
CA ASN A 7 -0.36 31.53 -27.91
C ASN A 7 1.11 31.38 -27.52
N ALA A 8 1.80 32.49 -27.24
CA ALA A 8 3.17 32.46 -26.73
C ALA A 8 3.22 31.80 -25.34
N LEU A 9 2.29 32.17 -24.44
CA LEU A 9 2.18 31.57 -23.11
C LEU A 9 1.94 30.06 -23.16
N TYR A 10 1.04 29.59 -24.04
CA TYR A 10 0.81 28.16 -24.26
C TYR A 10 2.06 27.44 -24.77
N ARG A 11 2.82 28.05 -25.70
CA ARG A 11 4.07 27.47 -26.19
C ARG A 11 5.11 27.35 -25.08
N TYR A 12 5.31 28.41 -24.28
CA TYR A 12 6.23 28.37 -23.14
C TYR A 12 5.84 27.30 -22.11
N GLN A 13 4.54 27.11 -21.88
CA GLN A 13 4.07 26.05 -21.00
C GLN A 13 4.37 24.66 -21.56
N THR A 14 4.10 24.40 -22.84
CA THR A 14 4.42 23.12 -23.49
C THR A 14 5.93 22.85 -23.50
N ASP A 15 6.74 23.87 -23.78
CA ASP A 15 8.20 23.76 -23.78
C ASP A 15 8.72 23.43 -22.37
N TRP A 16 8.13 24.05 -21.33
CA TRP A 16 8.43 23.74 -19.94
C TRP A 16 8.07 22.30 -19.58
N GLU A 17 6.87 21.83 -19.94
CA GLU A 17 6.43 20.46 -19.66
C GLU A 17 7.35 19.43 -20.34
N CYS A 18 7.75 19.68 -21.59
CA CYS A 18 8.73 18.87 -22.31
C CYS A 18 10.10 18.88 -21.62
N TYR A 19 10.57 20.05 -21.19
CA TYR A 19 11.83 20.19 -20.48
C TYR A 19 11.82 19.44 -19.14
N VAL A 20 10.76 19.59 -18.35
CA VAL A 20 10.60 18.88 -17.08
C VAL A 20 10.59 17.37 -17.32
N GLN A 21 9.83 16.89 -18.30
CA GLN A 21 9.81 15.46 -18.62
C GLN A 21 11.21 14.96 -19.02
N MET A 22 11.96 15.73 -19.80
CA MET A 22 13.34 15.39 -20.17
C MET A 22 14.28 15.38 -18.96
N LEU A 23 14.17 16.37 -18.08
CA LEU A 23 15.00 16.50 -16.88
C LEU A 23 14.75 15.34 -15.90
N VAL A 24 13.49 15.05 -15.60
CA VAL A 24 13.13 14.02 -14.62
C VAL A 24 13.44 12.61 -15.14
N THR A 25 13.42 12.39 -16.46
CA THR A 25 13.81 11.10 -17.08
C THR A 25 15.29 11.01 -17.48
N LEU A 26 16.09 12.02 -17.15
CA LEU A 26 17.50 12.07 -17.55
C LEU A 26 18.32 10.87 -17.04
N PRO A 27 18.19 10.42 -15.76
CA PRO A 27 18.83 9.20 -15.28
C PRO A 27 18.58 7.97 -16.15
N GLU A 28 17.33 7.74 -16.54
CA GLU A 28 16.94 6.59 -17.35
C GLU A 28 17.54 6.67 -18.75
N ARG A 29 17.55 7.87 -19.35
CA ARG A 29 18.13 8.09 -20.68
C ARG A 29 19.65 7.89 -20.68
N VAL A 30 20.33 8.36 -19.64
CA VAL A 30 21.78 8.18 -19.47
C VAL A 30 22.08 6.70 -19.23
N ALA A 31 21.30 6.04 -18.36
CA ALA A 31 21.45 4.61 -18.10
C ALA A 31 21.24 3.76 -19.35
N ASN A 32 20.26 4.08 -20.18
CA ASN A 32 20.02 3.35 -21.43
C ASN A 32 21.14 3.54 -22.46
N LYS A 33 21.87 4.66 -22.42
CA LYS A 33 22.96 4.95 -23.36
C LYS A 33 24.33 4.45 -22.88
N LEU A 34 24.57 4.49 -21.57
CA LEU A 34 25.85 4.13 -20.95
C LEU A 34 25.85 2.75 -20.29
N GLU A 35 24.68 2.12 -20.17
CA GLU A 35 24.46 0.81 -19.55
C GLU A 35 25.18 0.68 -18.20
N LYS A 36 26.24 -0.12 -18.14
CA LYS A 36 27.02 -0.40 -16.92
C LYS A 36 27.91 0.77 -16.48
N ASN A 37 28.15 1.76 -17.34
CA ASN A 37 29.05 2.89 -17.09
C ASN A 37 28.30 4.16 -16.66
N THR A 38 27.08 4.01 -16.12
CA THR A 38 26.26 5.15 -15.69
C THR A 38 26.91 5.87 -14.51
N PRO A 39 27.22 7.18 -14.61
CA PRO A 39 27.75 7.95 -13.50
C PRO A 39 26.75 7.98 -12.34
N LYS A 40 27.27 8.06 -11.11
CA LYS A 40 26.47 7.96 -9.88
C LYS A 40 25.52 9.12 -9.64
N GLU A 41 25.87 10.27 -10.18
CA GLU A 41 25.03 11.46 -10.19
C GLU A 41 23.69 11.18 -10.91
N PHE A 42 23.71 10.27 -11.90
CA PHE A 42 22.54 9.80 -12.64
C PHE A 42 21.98 8.48 -12.09
N SER A 43 22.40 8.04 -10.90
CA SER A 43 21.65 6.99 -10.21
C SER A 43 20.29 7.54 -9.78
N HIS A 44 19.26 6.70 -9.82
CA HIS A 44 17.89 7.12 -9.52
C HIS A 44 17.77 7.75 -8.11
N GLU A 45 18.46 7.19 -7.11
CA GLU A 45 18.47 7.72 -5.75
C GLU A 45 19.19 9.08 -5.67
N ASN A 46 20.45 9.20 -6.11
CA ASN A 46 21.20 10.45 -5.98
C ASN A 46 20.58 11.58 -6.81
N PHE A 47 20.07 11.27 -8.00
CA PHE A 47 19.39 12.26 -8.82
C PHE A 47 18.10 12.76 -8.16
N SER A 48 17.40 11.92 -7.39
CA SER A 48 16.26 12.36 -6.59
C SER A 48 16.67 13.38 -5.52
N TYR A 49 17.82 13.20 -4.85
CA TYR A 49 18.36 14.19 -3.92
C TYR A 49 18.77 15.48 -4.62
N ASN A 50 19.38 15.41 -5.81
CA ASN A 50 19.73 16.59 -6.60
C ASN A 50 18.50 17.43 -6.96
N LEU A 51 17.44 16.79 -7.48
CA LEU A 51 16.21 17.50 -7.84
C LEU A 51 15.54 18.12 -6.60
N ILE A 52 15.43 17.35 -5.51
CA ILE A 52 14.85 17.84 -4.25
C ILE A 52 15.67 18.99 -3.67
N PHE A 53 16.99 18.90 -3.68
CA PHE A 53 17.89 19.99 -3.26
C PHE A 53 17.61 21.29 -4.02
N HIS A 54 17.52 21.22 -5.36
CA HIS A 54 17.23 22.39 -6.17
C HIS A 54 15.81 22.93 -5.99
N ILE A 55 14.81 22.06 -5.75
CA ILE A 55 13.45 22.47 -5.41
C ILE A 55 13.45 23.23 -4.07
N ILE A 56 14.11 22.69 -3.04
CA ILE A 56 14.21 23.33 -1.71
C ILE A 56 14.88 24.70 -1.85
N ARG A 57 16.03 24.78 -2.51
CA ARG A 57 16.73 26.06 -2.73
C ARG A 57 15.89 27.07 -3.49
N SER A 58 15.13 26.62 -4.49
CA SER A 58 14.24 27.49 -5.25
C SER A 58 13.13 28.05 -4.36
N MET A 59 12.52 27.21 -3.52
CA MET A 59 11.49 27.65 -2.57
C MET A 59 12.03 28.62 -1.53
N ASP A 60 13.23 28.38 -1.00
CA ASP A 60 13.87 29.26 -0.04
C ASP A 60 14.17 30.63 -0.66
N PHE A 61 14.78 30.64 -1.85
CA PHE A 61 15.04 31.88 -2.61
C PHE A 61 13.75 32.63 -2.95
N MET A 62 12.70 31.94 -3.40
CA MET A 62 11.40 32.55 -3.67
C MET A 62 10.80 33.15 -2.39
N SER A 63 10.98 32.50 -1.24
CA SER A 63 10.46 33.02 0.03
C SER A 63 11.15 34.30 0.48
N GLU A 64 12.47 34.39 0.32
CA GLU A 64 13.26 35.58 0.62
C GLU A 64 12.95 36.72 -0.37
N GLY A 65 12.87 36.41 -1.67
CA GLY A 65 12.50 37.40 -2.69
C GLY A 65 11.07 37.95 -2.51
N CYS A 66 10.11 37.09 -2.15
CA CYS A 66 8.77 37.53 -1.78
C CYS A 66 8.76 38.41 -0.54
N PHE A 67 9.58 38.11 0.46
CA PHE A 67 9.59 38.82 1.73
C PHE A 67 10.28 40.19 1.63
N HIS A 68 11.46 40.24 1.01
CA HIS A 68 12.26 41.46 0.93
C HIS A 68 11.87 42.37 -0.25
N GLU A 69 11.53 41.79 -1.40
CA GLU A 69 11.28 42.56 -2.64
C GLU A 69 9.80 42.57 -3.07
N GLY A 70 8.94 41.77 -2.42
CA GLY A 70 7.51 41.72 -2.73
C GLY A 70 7.19 41.06 -4.07
N ILE A 71 8.12 40.28 -4.64
CA ILE A 71 7.95 39.58 -5.92
C ILE A 71 6.82 38.54 -5.78
N ARG A 72 6.02 38.36 -6.84
CA ARG A 72 5.02 37.29 -6.94
C ARG A 72 5.49 36.23 -7.92
N TYR A 73 5.65 35.01 -7.43
CA TYR A 73 6.00 33.86 -8.26
C TYR A 73 4.74 33.08 -8.65
N ASP A 74 4.73 32.55 -9.86
CA ASP A 74 3.76 31.52 -10.26
C ASP A 74 4.29 30.14 -9.83
N MET A 75 3.63 29.54 -8.85
CA MET A 75 4.01 28.24 -8.30
C MET A 75 3.60 27.06 -9.19
N SER A 76 2.80 27.29 -10.24
CA SER A 76 2.34 26.22 -11.14
C SER A 76 3.50 25.44 -11.78
N TYR A 77 4.53 26.15 -12.24
CA TYR A 77 5.72 25.58 -12.89
C TYR A 77 6.54 24.68 -11.95
N LEU A 78 6.79 25.15 -10.72
CA LEU A 78 7.52 24.38 -9.71
C LEU A 78 6.70 23.19 -9.21
N SER A 79 5.38 23.34 -9.12
CA SER A 79 4.45 22.27 -8.75
C SER A 79 4.39 21.18 -9.81
N HIS A 80 4.46 21.54 -11.10
CA HIS A 80 4.56 20.57 -12.19
C HIS A 80 5.86 19.77 -12.11
N LEU A 81 7.00 20.43 -11.88
CA LEU A 81 8.28 19.77 -11.66
C LEU A 81 8.21 18.82 -10.47
N LEU A 82 7.75 19.30 -9.30
CA LEU A 82 7.60 18.47 -8.10
C LEU A 82 6.67 17.28 -8.34
N SER A 83 5.57 17.48 -9.08
CA SER A 83 4.64 16.39 -9.42
C SER A 83 5.34 15.28 -10.18
N LYS A 84 6.14 15.63 -11.20
CA LYS A 84 6.90 14.66 -12.00
C LYS A 84 8.01 14.00 -11.18
N VAL A 85 8.69 14.74 -10.31
CA VAL A 85 9.70 14.19 -9.39
C VAL A 85 9.07 13.17 -8.44
N VAL A 86 7.93 13.50 -7.83
CA VAL A 86 7.25 12.58 -6.91
C VAL A 86 6.81 11.31 -7.64
N ILE A 87 6.21 11.43 -8.82
CA ILE A 87 5.71 10.27 -9.58
C ILE A 87 6.85 9.35 -10.00
N ASN A 88 7.97 9.91 -10.48
CA ASN A 88 9.07 9.11 -10.99
C ASN A 88 9.98 8.55 -9.89
N TYR A 89 10.19 9.27 -8.79
CA TYR A 89 11.17 8.90 -7.76
C TYR A 89 10.56 8.30 -6.49
N ASN A 90 9.23 8.35 -6.31
CA ASN A 90 8.56 7.75 -5.15
C ASN A 90 8.14 6.28 -5.39
N MET A 91 9.05 5.47 -5.91
CA MET A 91 8.79 4.04 -6.15
C MET A 91 8.46 3.35 -4.81
N ASN A 92 7.30 2.69 -4.74
CA ASN A 92 6.78 1.98 -3.55
C ASN A 92 6.60 2.83 -2.27
N GLY A 93 6.56 4.16 -2.39
CA GLY A 93 6.32 5.05 -1.25
C GLY A 93 7.48 5.17 -0.25
N ASN A 94 8.69 4.71 -0.62
CA ASN A 94 9.85 4.64 0.29
C ASN A 94 11.02 5.54 -0.15
N SER A 95 10.78 6.61 -0.91
CA SER A 95 11.85 7.53 -1.30
C SER A 95 12.33 8.37 -0.12
N ASP A 96 13.57 8.16 0.34
CA ASP A 96 14.14 8.91 1.45
C ASP A 96 14.32 10.41 1.12
N ALA A 97 14.61 10.76 -0.13
CA ALA A 97 14.72 12.15 -0.56
C ALA A 97 13.38 12.91 -0.42
N ILE A 98 12.28 12.32 -0.88
CA ILE A 98 10.93 12.91 -0.76
C ILE A 98 10.48 12.92 0.70
N SER A 99 10.80 11.86 1.43
CA SER A 99 10.58 11.74 2.86
C SER A 99 11.25 12.89 3.63
N LYS A 100 12.53 13.19 3.36
CA LYS A 100 13.27 14.33 3.93
C LYS A 100 12.75 15.68 3.45
N PHE A 101 12.32 15.79 2.19
CA PHE A 101 11.66 16.99 1.68
C PHE A 101 10.41 17.34 2.50
N VAL A 102 9.55 16.36 2.79
CA VAL A 102 8.36 16.58 3.63
C VAL A 102 8.75 17.00 5.05
N ASP A 103 9.82 16.46 5.63
CA ASP A 103 10.31 16.90 6.94
C ASP A 103 10.74 18.38 6.93
N ILE A 104 11.37 18.85 5.85
CA ILE A 104 11.71 20.27 5.66
C ILE A 104 10.45 21.13 5.57
N LEU A 105 9.44 20.71 4.80
CA LEU A 105 8.15 21.41 4.72
C LEU A 105 7.48 21.52 6.10
N ILE A 106 7.56 20.46 6.91
CA ILE A 106 7.04 20.45 8.28
C ILE A 106 7.75 21.47 9.15
N VAL A 107 9.09 21.55 9.10
CA VAL A 107 9.84 22.54 9.89
C VAL A 107 9.53 23.96 9.41
N TRP A 108 9.55 24.21 8.10
CA TRP A 108 9.29 25.54 7.54
C TRP A 108 7.87 26.04 7.84
N ALA A 109 6.88 25.14 7.82
CA ALA A 109 5.50 25.48 8.18
C ALA A 109 5.24 25.47 9.68
N GLY A 110 6.08 24.82 10.49
CA GLY A 110 5.91 24.59 11.91
C GLY A 110 5.86 25.87 12.75
N ASN A 111 5.17 25.82 13.89
CA ASN A 111 5.06 26.97 14.79
C ASN A 111 6.39 27.35 15.48
N GLU A 112 7.31 26.38 15.58
CA GLU A 112 8.64 26.56 16.18
C GLU A 112 9.61 27.33 15.27
N ASN A 113 9.30 27.48 13.97
CA ASN A 113 10.12 28.30 13.09
C ASN A 113 10.07 29.78 13.55
N VAL A 114 11.24 30.36 13.80
CA VAL A 114 11.45 31.73 14.29
C VAL A 114 11.72 32.70 13.13
N GLU A 115 11.92 32.19 11.91
CA GLU A 115 12.24 33.01 10.74
C GLU A 115 11.12 34.02 10.40
N PRO A 116 11.47 35.26 10.03
CA PRO A 116 10.50 36.28 9.67
C PRO A 116 9.72 35.92 8.40
N CYS A 117 10.34 35.21 7.46
CA CYS A 117 9.74 34.76 6.20
C CYS A 117 8.78 33.56 6.34
N LYS A 118 8.58 33.02 7.55
CA LYS A 118 7.73 31.84 7.82
C LYS A 118 6.33 31.91 7.23
N PHE A 119 5.64 33.04 7.33
CA PHE A 119 4.28 33.18 6.78
C PHE A 119 4.27 33.13 5.26
N VAL A 120 5.31 33.68 4.63
CA VAL A 120 5.53 33.60 3.19
C VAL A 120 5.82 32.15 2.79
N LYS A 121 6.74 31.48 3.49
CA LYS A 121 7.03 30.04 3.30
C LYS A 121 5.75 29.20 3.39
N ARG A 122 4.91 29.39 4.41
CA ARG A 122 3.60 28.72 4.54
C ARG A 122 2.71 28.93 3.31
N LYS A 123 2.58 30.17 2.83
CA LYS A 123 1.75 30.48 1.66
C LYS A 123 2.31 29.89 0.37
N LEU A 124 3.62 29.90 0.18
CA LEU A 124 4.28 29.25 -0.95
C LEU A 124 4.10 27.74 -0.92
N ILE A 125 4.22 27.10 0.26
CA ILE A 125 3.97 25.66 0.42
C ILE A 125 2.51 25.32 0.07
N GLN A 126 1.54 26.10 0.59
CA GLN A 126 0.12 25.90 0.27
C GLN A 126 -0.15 26.01 -1.24
N ALA A 127 0.42 27.03 -1.89
CA ALA A 127 0.31 27.24 -3.34
C ALA A 127 1.00 26.13 -4.15
N LEU A 128 2.17 25.66 -3.72
CA LEU A 128 2.87 24.53 -4.33
C LEU A 128 2.01 23.26 -4.28
N LEU A 129 1.45 22.94 -3.11
CA LEU A 129 0.61 21.76 -2.95
C LEU A 129 -0.72 21.88 -3.69
N PHE A 130 -1.26 23.10 -3.85
CA PHE A 130 -2.51 23.36 -4.57
C PHE A 130 -2.41 23.00 -6.06
N HIS A 131 -1.27 23.27 -6.70
CA HIS A 131 -1.05 23.04 -8.14
C HIS A 131 -0.42 21.67 -8.47
N LEU A 132 -0.38 20.74 -7.52
CA LEU A 132 0.09 19.38 -7.78
C LEU A 132 -0.89 18.60 -8.66
N ASN A 133 -0.34 17.69 -9.48
CA ASN A 133 -1.16 16.71 -10.22
C ASN A 133 -1.75 15.66 -9.26
N ARG A 134 -2.93 15.13 -9.59
CA ARG A 134 -3.67 14.11 -8.84
C ARG A 134 -2.82 12.92 -8.40
N GLN A 135 -1.99 12.38 -9.29
CA GLN A 135 -1.10 11.25 -8.98
C GLN A 135 -0.04 11.62 -7.92
N ALA A 136 0.50 12.84 -7.98
CA ALA A 136 1.47 13.30 -6.99
C ALA A 136 0.80 13.59 -5.63
N ILE A 137 -0.45 14.10 -5.65
CA ILE A 137 -1.27 14.27 -4.44
C ILE A 137 -1.48 12.92 -3.76
N ASP A 138 -1.80 11.86 -4.51
CA ASP A 138 -1.96 10.49 -4.00
C ASP A 138 -0.75 9.97 -3.24
N CYS A 139 0.45 10.28 -3.72
CA CYS A 139 1.69 9.88 -3.06
C CYS A 139 2.02 10.77 -1.85
N LEU A 140 1.99 12.09 -2.03
CA LEU A 140 2.42 13.04 -1.01
C LEU A 140 1.44 13.12 0.17
N SER A 141 0.13 12.97 -0.06
CA SER A 141 -0.87 13.09 1.01
C SER A 141 -0.63 12.06 2.12
N VAL A 142 -0.30 10.83 1.76
CA VAL A 142 0.03 9.76 2.72
C VAL A 142 1.30 10.08 3.51
N ILE A 143 2.37 10.51 2.82
CA ILE A 143 3.65 10.84 3.46
C ILE A 143 3.48 12.02 4.42
N ILE A 144 2.77 13.07 4.00
CA ILE A 144 2.48 14.25 4.83
C ILE A 144 1.68 13.84 6.07
N LEU A 145 0.58 13.10 5.91
CA LEU A 145 -0.26 12.68 7.04
C LEU A 145 0.47 11.75 8.02
N GLN A 146 1.38 10.90 7.52
CA GLN A 146 2.17 10.01 8.37
C GLN A 146 3.27 10.76 9.12
N LYS A 147 3.90 11.75 8.48
CA LYS A 147 5.07 12.43 9.04
C LYS A 147 4.76 13.65 9.90
N CYS A 148 3.63 14.32 9.67
CA CYS A 148 3.26 15.52 10.41
C CYS A 148 3.17 15.23 11.92
N PRO A 149 3.95 15.94 12.76
CA PRO A 149 3.90 15.76 14.19
C PRO A 149 2.56 16.26 14.73
N ILE A 150 2.04 15.54 15.72
CA ILE A 150 0.82 15.91 16.45
C ILE A 150 1.25 16.53 17.77
N ASP A 151 0.99 17.82 17.94
CA ASP A 151 1.20 18.51 19.20
C ASP A 151 -0.09 18.56 20.01
N TYR A 152 -0.23 17.63 20.96
CA TYR A 152 -1.36 17.61 21.89
C TYR A 152 -1.41 18.82 22.85
N LYS A 153 -0.41 19.72 22.87
CA LYS A 153 -0.48 20.95 23.69
C LYS A 153 -1.06 22.13 22.92
N SER A 154 -0.85 22.18 21.61
CA SER A 154 -1.34 23.25 20.74
C SER A 154 -2.72 22.93 20.17
N LYS A 155 -3.55 23.96 20.01
CA LYS A 155 -4.83 23.84 19.27
C LYS A 155 -4.62 23.83 17.76
N GLU A 156 -3.54 24.45 17.29
CA GLU A 156 -3.17 24.53 15.89
C GLU A 156 -2.09 23.50 15.58
N GLN A 157 -2.37 22.62 14.63
CA GLN A 157 -1.45 21.57 14.20
C GLN A 157 -0.73 21.97 12.92
N THR A 158 0.50 21.50 12.75
CA THR A 158 1.33 21.83 11.57
C THR A 158 0.69 21.42 10.24
N ILE A 159 -0.14 20.36 10.23
CA ILE A 159 -0.87 19.91 9.04
C ILE A 159 -1.77 21.00 8.44
N SER A 160 -2.41 21.83 9.27
CA SER A 160 -3.26 22.93 8.77
C SER A 160 -2.41 24.06 8.17
N HIS A 161 -1.20 24.27 8.67
CA HIS A 161 -0.27 25.25 8.11
C HIS A 161 0.30 24.80 6.76
N ILE A 162 0.55 23.50 6.57
CA ILE A 162 1.06 22.93 5.30
C ILE A 162 -0.03 22.94 4.23
N LEU A 163 -1.18 22.31 4.50
CA LEU A 163 -2.23 22.11 3.50
C LEU A 163 -3.15 23.33 3.34
N GLY A 164 -3.27 24.17 4.38
CA GLY A 164 -4.09 25.38 4.33
C GLY A 164 -5.53 25.10 3.86
N GLU A 165 -6.02 25.92 2.93
CA GLU A 165 -7.37 25.84 2.37
C GLU A 165 -7.48 24.86 1.17
N ASN A 166 -6.47 24.02 0.93
CA ASN A 166 -6.45 23.13 -0.24
C ASN A 166 -7.60 22.13 -0.24
N PHE A 167 -8.08 21.68 0.93
CA PHE A 167 -9.28 20.85 1.03
C PHE A 167 -10.52 21.54 0.46
N ASP A 168 -10.72 22.83 0.73
CA ASP A 168 -11.92 23.55 0.31
C ASP A 168 -11.82 24.05 -1.14
N LYS A 169 -10.61 24.36 -1.61
CA LYS A 169 -10.38 24.96 -2.94
C LYS A 169 -10.06 23.94 -4.04
N SER A 170 -9.44 22.81 -3.71
CA SER A 170 -9.02 21.81 -4.70
C SER A 170 -9.89 20.55 -4.62
N LYS A 171 -10.54 20.24 -5.74
CA LYS A 171 -11.33 19.02 -5.89
C LYS A 171 -10.47 17.77 -5.72
N ASP A 172 -9.25 17.76 -6.25
CA ASP A 172 -8.35 16.60 -6.15
C ASP A 172 -7.95 16.31 -4.69
N TRP A 173 -7.62 17.35 -3.91
CA TRP A 173 -7.31 17.19 -2.49
C TRP A 173 -8.52 16.74 -1.67
N SER A 174 -9.70 17.33 -1.90
CA SER A 174 -10.92 16.92 -1.20
C SER A 174 -11.30 15.47 -1.51
N GLU A 175 -11.25 15.04 -2.77
CA GLU A 175 -11.52 13.65 -3.16
C GLU A 175 -10.50 12.68 -2.57
N ASN A 176 -9.21 13.01 -2.65
CA ASN A 176 -8.16 12.16 -2.11
C ASN A 176 -8.33 11.96 -0.59
N LEU A 177 -8.48 13.04 0.17
CA LEU A 177 -8.56 13.00 1.64
C LEU A 177 -9.90 12.44 2.14
N SER A 178 -11.01 12.62 1.41
CA SER A 178 -12.33 12.14 1.85
C SER A 178 -12.73 10.76 1.29
N MET A 179 -12.15 10.32 0.18
CA MET A 179 -12.51 9.07 -0.49
C MET A 179 -11.33 8.13 -0.70
N LYS A 180 -10.15 8.61 -1.11
CA LYS A 180 -9.06 7.70 -1.44
C LYS A 180 -8.37 7.17 -0.19
N ILE A 181 -7.89 8.04 0.69
CA ILE A 181 -7.17 7.62 1.90
C ILE A 181 -8.05 6.81 2.86
N PRO A 182 -9.29 7.23 3.19
CA PRO A 182 -10.12 6.49 4.14
C PRO A 182 -10.43 5.04 3.75
N PHE A 183 -10.51 4.75 2.44
CA PHE A 183 -11.01 3.46 1.96
C PHE A 183 -9.96 2.60 1.24
N TYR A 184 -8.93 3.21 0.64
CA TYR A 184 -7.94 2.50 -0.19
C TYR A 184 -6.54 2.44 0.44
N PHE A 185 -6.29 3.20 1.51
CA PHE A 185 -5.02 3.10 2.22
C PHE A 185 -4.92 1.77 2.97
N LYS A 186 -3.81 1.05 2.77
CA LYS A 186 -3.53 -0.22 3.43
C LYS A 186 -2.45 -0.02 4.50
N PRO A 187 -2.83 0.13 5.78
CA PRO A 187 -1.86 0.27 6.85
C PRO A 187 -1.07 -1.03 7.04
N LYS A 188 0.24 -0.91 7.25
CA LYS A 188 1.10 -2.04 7.62
C LYS A 188 0.78 -2.56 9.02
N GLU A 189 0.46 -1.64 9.94
CA GLU A 189 0.12 -1.91 11.33
C GLU A 189 -1.04 -1.02 11.78
N TYR A 190 -2.01 -1.57 12.52
CA TYR A 190 -3.14 -0.78 13.05
C TYR A 190 -2.78 0.07 14.28
N ARG A 191 -1.59 -0.12 14.86
CA ARG A 191 -1.12 0.61 16.05
C ARG A 191 -0.76 2.07 15.73
N ASP A 192 -0.36 2.34 14.49
CA ASP A 192 -0.04 3.69 14.04
C ASP A 192 -1.32 4.49 13.73
N THR A 193 -1.64 5.46 14.59
CA THR A 193 -2.83 6.30 14.46
C THR A 193 -2.53 7.68 13.86
N HIS A 194 -1.29 7.98 13.47
CA HIS A 194 -0.89 9.33 13.00
C HIS A 194 -1.71 9.79 11.79
N ILE A 195 -1.88 8.91 10.80
CA ILE A 195 -2.64 9.23 9.59
C ILE A 195 -4.10 9.53 9.94
N ILE A 196 -4.70 8.74 10.83
CA ILE A 196 -6.10 8.88 11.25
C ILE A 196 -6.31 10.22 11.96
N GLU A 197 -5.43 10.54 12.92
CA GLU A 197 -5.52 11.76 13.71
C GLU A 197 -5.29 13.02 12.87
N ASN A 198 -4.25 13.04 12.04
CA ASN A 198 -3.95 14.16 11.16
C ASN A 198 -5.05 14.37 10.11
N LEU A 199 -5.61 13.28 9.55
CA LEU A 199 -6.65 13.34 8.54
C LEU A 199 -7.95 13.94 9.10
N ILE A 200 -8.45 13.39 10.21
CA ILE A 200 -9.69 13.89 10.82
C ILE A 200 -9.51 15.31 11.34
N TYR A 201 -8.37 15.62 11.96
CA TYR A 201 -8.08 17.00 12.37
C TYR A 201 -8.13 17.94 11.17
N TYR A 202 -7.45 17.63 10.07
CA TYR A 202 -7.42 18.51 8.91
C TYR A 202 -8.81 18.68 8.25
N ILE A 203 -9.54 17.59 8.04
CA ILE A 203 -10.92 17.66 7.52
C ILE A 203 -11.81 18.50 8.46
N SER A 204 -11.59 18.42 9.77
CA SER A 204 -12.35 19.21 10.75
C SER A 204 -12.08 20.72 10.68
N THR A 205 -10.97 21.15 10.09
CA THR A 205 -10.65 22.58 9.89
C THR A 205 -11.29 23.21 8.65
N SER A 206 -11.94 22.39 7.80
CA SER A 206 -12.60 22.87 6.58
C SER A 206 -13.86 23.71 6.87
N ASN A 207 -14.20 24.59 5.93
CA ASN A 207 -15.36 25.49 6.05
C ASN A 207 -16.69 24.73 6.20
N ASN A 208 -16.82 23.57 5.53
CA ASN A 208 -18.01 22.70 5.56
C ASN A 208 -17.78 21.41 6.38
N SER A 209 -16.86 21.46 7.34
CA SER A 209 -16.43 20.29 8.14
C SER A 209 -17.58 19.49 8.73
N GLU A 210 -18.64 20.14 9.20
CA GLU A 210 -19.82 19.49 9.78
C GLU A 210 -20.51 18.50 8.83
N LYS A 211 -20.80 18.94 7.60
CA LYS A 211 -21.42 18.11 6.57
C LYS A 211 -20.44 17.06 6.07
N THR A 212 -19.21 17.47 5.77
CA THR A 212 -18.16 16.57 5.27
C THR A 212 -17.86 15.43 6.23
N ILE A 213 -17.78 15.70 7.54
CA ILE A 213 -17.58 14.67 8.56
C ILE A 213 -18.81 13.77 8.67
N THR A 214 -20.04 14.33 8.61
CA THR A 214 -21.26 13.51 8.64
C THR A 214 -21.32 12.54 7.46
N ASP A 215 -21.05 13.04 6.25
CA ASP A 215 -21.02 12.22 5.03
C ASP A 215 -19.88 11.18 5.09
N LEU A 216 -18.74 11.53 5.68
CA LEU A 216 -17.64 10.59 5.93
C LEU A 216 -18.04 9.50 6.93
N ILE A 217 -18.69 9.84 8.05
CA ILE A 217 -19.19 8.88 9.05
C ILE A 217 -20.19 7.91 8.43
N LEU A 218 -21.15 8.38 7.64
CA LEU A 218 -22.14 7.53 6.99
C LEU A 218 -21.50 6.57 5.98
N ARG A 219 -20.53 7.07 5.18
CA ARG A 219 -19.79 6.21 4.24
C ARG A 219 -18.93 5.18 4.97
N LEU A 220 -18.17 5.60 5.99
CA LEU A 220 -17.37 4.70 6.80
C LEU A 220 -18.22 3.65 7.50
N GLY A 221 -19.35 4.05 8.09
CA GLY A 221 -20.29 3.14 8.74
C GLY A 221 -20.86 2.10 7.77
N ASN A 222 -21.23 2.50 6.56
CA ASN A 222 -21.73 1.58 5.54
C ASN A 222 -20.67 0.58 5.08
N VAL A 223 -19.42 1.01 4.86
CA VAL A 223 -18.32 0.11 4.50
C VAL A 223 -17.95 -0.80 5.67
N TRP A 224 -17.93 -0.27 6.90
CA TRP A 224 -17.65 -1.03 8.11
C TRP A 224 -18.71 -2.10 8.39
N ALA A 225 -20.00 -1.79 8.18
CA ALA A 225 -21.10 -2.74 8.32
C ALA A 225 -21.20 -3.76 7.17
N ASP A 226 -20.37 -3.59 6.14
CA ASP A 226 -20.33 -4.44 4.96
C ASP A 226 -19.12 -5.38 5.00
N LEU A 227 -19.40 -6.62 5.41
CA LEU A 227 -18.40 -7.66 5.67
C LEU A 227 -18.03 -8.50 4.44
N ARG A 228 -18.12 -7.93 3.23
CA ARG A 228 -17.61 -8.57 2.02
C ARG A 228 -16.15 -9.04 2.24
N ILE A 229 -15.81 -10.19 1.66
CA ILE A 229 -14.54 -10.93 1.87
C ILE A 229 -13.30 -10.00 1.79
N TYR A 230 -13.30 -9.00 0.90
CA TYR A 230 -12.22 -8.02 0.77
C TYR A 230 -12.00 -7.14 2.02
N ASN A 231 -13.07 -6.70 2.69
CA ASN A 231 -12.99 -5.87 3.90
C ASN A 231 -12.64 -6.71 5.15
N THR A 232 -13.04 -7.98 5.16
CA THR A 232 -12.85 -8.89 6.30
C THR A 232 -11.56 -9.70 6.23
N ALA A 233 -10.91 -9.83 5.07
CA ALA A 233 -9.64 -10.55 4.93
C ALA A 233 -8.45 -9.80 5.57
N ASN A 234 -8.53 -8.47 5.73
CA ASN A 234 -7.43 -7.66 6.28
C ASN A 234 -7.83 -6.94 7.56
N ILE A 235 -7.46 -7.53 8.70
CA ILE A 235 -7.71 -6.98 10.05
C ILE A 235 -7.16 -5.55 10.19
N ASN A 236 -5.98 -5.25 9.63
CA ASN A 236 -5.38 -3.91 9.75
C ASN A 236 -6.24 -2.84 9.06
N GLN A 237 -6.79 -3.16 7.89
CA GLN A 237 -7.64 -2.24 7.14
C GLN A 237 -8.99 -2.04 7.84
N HIS A 238 -9.58 -3.13 8.33
CA HIS A 238 -10.85 -3.07 9.05
C HIS A 238 -10.72 -2.31 10.39
N MET A 239 -9.60 -2.49 11.08
CA MET A 239 -9.23 -1.69 12.24
C MET A 239 -9.07 -0.22 11.89
N PHE A 240 -8.39 0.11 10.80
CA PHE A 240 -8.21 1.49 10.36
C PHE A 240 -9.54 2.20 10.09
N ILE A 241 -10.46 1.54 9.40
CA ILE A 241 -11.82 2.06 9.17
C ILE A 241 -12.55 2.27 10.51
N SER A 242 -12.44 1.31 11.44
CA SER A 242 -13.10 1.38 12.75
C SER A 242 -12.55 2.54 13.61
N LEU A 243 -11.23 2.69 13.68
CA LEU A 243 -10.56 3.78 14.40
C LEU A 243 -10.90 5.16 13.78
N LEU A 244 -10.96 5.25 12.45
CA LEU A 244 -11.34 6.46 11.73
C LEU A 244 -12.81 6.83 11.98
N LEU A 245 -13.71 5.85 11.97
CA LEU A 245 -15.13 6.03 12.26
C LEU A 245 -15.36 6.55 13.69
N VAL A 246 -14.68 5.96 14.68
CA VAL A 246 -14.73 6.37 16.09
C VAL A 246 -14.25 7.81 16.26
N LEU A 247 -13.09 8.15 15.67
CA LEU A 247 -12.53 9.48 15.81
C LEU A 247 -13.39 10.54 15.09
N ALA A 248 -13.83 10.27 13.86
CA ALA A 248 -14.72 11.16 13.11
C ALA A 248 -16.03 11.45 13.89
N THR A 249 -16.61 10.42 14.50
CA THR A 249 -17.80 10.54 15.35
C THR A 249 -17.55 11.41 16.56
N LYS A 250 -16.43 11.24 17.25
CA LYS A 250 -16.07 12.10 18.39
C LYS A 250 -15.96 13.58 17.97
N TYR A 251 -15.32 13.86 16.84
CA TYR A 251 -15.26 15.23 16.30
C TYR A 251 -16.66 15.78 16.00
N ARG A 252 -17.55 14.98 15.41
CA ARG A 252 -18.93 15.41 15.13
C ARG A 252 -19.75 15.68 16.39
N VAL A 253 -19.62 14.84 17.42
CA VAL A 253 -20.26 15.04 18.75
C VAL A 253 -19.85 16.38 19.37
N ILE A 254 -18.57 16.77 19.24
CA ILE A 254 -18.09 18.05 19.78
C ILE A 254 -18.66 19.24 19.00
N TYR A 255 -18.81 19.12 17.68
CA TYR A 255 -19.46 20.14 16.86
C TYR A 255 -20.95 20.28 17.18
N HIS A 256 -21.64 19.18 17.45
CA HIS A 256 -23.04 19.19 17.88
C HIS A 256 -23.25 20.07 19.10
N LYS A 257 -22.38 19.94 20.12
CA LYS A 257 -22.43 20.78 21.33
C LYS A 257 -22.25 22.28 21.07
N ARG A 258 -21.78 22.66 19.87
CA ARG A 258 -21.49 24.06 19.54
C ARG A 258 -22.60 24.74 18.74
N LYS A 259 -23.23 24.12 17.72
CA LYS A 259 -24.09 24.89 16.78
C LYS A 259 -25.22 24.16 16.00
N GLN A 260 -25.36 22.82 16.00
CA GLN A 260 -26.34 22.15 15.13
C GLN A 260 -26.83 20.79 15.66
N ASN A 261 -28.09 20.42 15.38
CA ASN A 261 -28.67 19.12 15.72
C ASN A 261 -28.19 18.03 14.74
N TRP A 262 -27.69 16.91 15.25
CA TRP A 262 -27.26 15.75 14.47
C TRP A 262 -28.21 14.57 14.72
N HIS A 263 -28.92 14.13 13.68
CA HIS A 263 -29.82 12.98 13.78
C HIS A 263 -29.02 11.67 13.81
N CYS A 264 -29.00 11.02 14.97
CA CYS A 264 -28.21 9.81 15.21
C CYS A 264 -28.92 8.51 14.76
N VAL A 265 -30.16 8.58 14.27
CA VAL A 265 -30.99 7.40 13.97
C VAL A 265 -30.36 6.53 12.87
N GLU A 266 -29.91 7.15 11.78
CA GLU A 266 -29.33 6.44 10.65
C GLU A 266 -28.02 5.72 11.02
N ILE A 267 -27.12 6.42 11.71
CA ILE A 267 -25.85 5.81 12.15
C ILE A 267 -26.07 4.71 13.19
N LYS A 268 -27.04 4.86 14.11
CA LYS A 268 -27.43 3.80 15.06
C LYS A 268 -27.91 2.55 14.31
N ALA A 269 -28.77 2.71 13.30
CA ALA A 269 -29.27 1.61 12.49
C ALA A 269 -28.14 0.87 11.73
N ILE A 270 -27.19 1.62 11.16
CA ILE A 270 -26.00 1.06 10.51
C ILE A 270 -25.14 0.29 11.52
N LEU A 271 -24.91 0.85 12.72
CA LEU A 271 -24.12 0.21 13.77
C LEU A 271 -24.72 -1.11 14.23
N PHE A 272 -26.02 -1.16 14.53
CA PHE A 272 -26.68 -2.40 14.95
C PHE A 272 -26.64 -3.48 13.85
N LYS A 273 -26.94 -3.09 12.60
CA LYS A 273 -26.84 -4.00 11.45
C LYS A 273 -25.42 -4.53 11.26
N GLY A 274 -24.42 -3.66 11.38
CA GLY A 274 -23.02 -4.04 11.28
C GLY A 274 -22.60 -4.97 12.42
N MET A 275 -22.95 -4.65 13.66
CA MET A 275 -22.63 -5.44 14.85
C MET A 275 -23.13 -6.87 14.73
N SER A 276 -24.40 -7.08 14.38
CA SER A 276 -24.96 -8.42 14.18
C SER A 276 -24.13 -9.25 13.20
N LYS A 277 -23.81 -8.68 12.04
CA LYS A 277 -23.00 -9.37 11.03
C LYS A 277 -21.59 -9.69 11.52
N HIS A 278 -20.97 -8.83 12.33
CA HIS A 278 -19.63 -9.09 12.86
C HIS A 278 -19.65 -10.26 13.83
N LEU A 279 -20.69 -10.37 14.67
CA LEU A 279 -20.87 -11.46 15.63
C LEU A 279 -21.03 -12.82 14.95
N ASP A 280 -21.59 -12.84 13.74
CA ASP A 280 -21.73 -14.05 12.93
C ASP A 280 -20.40 -14.54 12.31
N LEU A 281 -19.32 -13.76 12.39
CA LEU A 281 -18.02 -14.14 11.84
C LEU A 281 -17.30 -15.17 12.71
N ILE A 282 -16.67 -16.14 12.05
CA ILE A 282 -15.83 -17.16 12.70
C ILE A 282 -14.59 -16.52 13.34
N TYR A 283 -13.99 -15.53 12.69
CA TYR A 283 -12.78 -14.84 13.15
C TYR A 283 -13.05 -14.00 14.41
N LYS A 284 -12.41 -14.39 15.52
CA LYS A 284 -12.54 -13.73 16.83
C LYS A 284 -12.13 -12.25 16.83
N ASP A 285 -11.08 -11.91 16.09
CA ASP A 285 -10.55 -10.53 16.06
C ASP A 285 -11.57 -9.59 15.40
N LEU A 286 -12.20 -9.99 14.30
CA LEU A 286 -13.24 -9.21 13.65
C LEU A 286 -14.51 -9.09 14.51
N ARG A 287 -14.89 -10.15 15.24
CA ARG A 287 -15.95 -10.07 16.25
C ARG A 287 -15.64 -9.02 17.31
N CYS A 288 -14.41 -9.02 17.82
CA CYS A 288 -13.95 -8.05 18.81
C CYS A 288 -14.01 -6.62 18.27
N ILE A 289 -13.56 -6.39 17.03
CA ILE A 289 -13.65 -5.08 16.36
C ILE A 289 -15.11 -4.60 16.29
N GLY A 290 -16.01 -5.50 15.87
CA GLY A 290 -17.45 -5.22 15.80
C GLY A 290 -18.03 -4.76 17.13
N MET A 291 -17.78 -5.53 18.18
CA MET A 291 -18.26 -5.27 19.54
C MET A 291 -17.67 -3.98 20.11
N ALA A 292 -16.35 -3.83 20.08
CA ALA A 292 -15.65 -2.67 20.64
C ALA A 292 -15.99 -1.37 19.93
N THR A 293 -16.07 -1.39 18.60
CA THR A 293 -16.44 -0.20 17.81
C THR A 293 -17.87 0.23 18.15
N THR A 294 -18.81 -0.71 18.24
CA THR A 294 -20.20 -0.42 18.57
C THR A 294 -20.35 0.10 20.00
N GLU A 295 -19.69 -0.55 20.95
CA GLU A 295 -19.68 -0.13 22.36
C GLU A 295 -19.18 1.32 22.50
N VAL A 296 -18.05 1.64 21.87
CA VAL A 296 -17.46 3.00 21.94
C VAL A 296 -18.35 4.01 21.22
N MET A 297 -18.83 3.69 20.01
CA MET A 297 -19.67 4.58 19.22
C MET A 297 -20.99 4.91 19.92
N LEU A 298 -21.70 3.91 20.46
CA LEU A 298 -22.95 4.14 21.18
C LEU A 298 -22.72 5.01 22.42
N LYS A 299 -21.63 4.78 23.18
CA LYS A 299 -21.26 5.66 24.30
C LYS A 299 -21.06 7.10 23.85
N LEU A 300 -20.39 7.34 22.71
CA LEU A 300 -20.24 8.69 22.16
C LEU A 300 -21.57 9.31 21.73
N LEU A 301 -22.47 8.54 21.12
CA LEU A 301 -23.78 9.02 20.67
C LEU A 301 -24.73 9.33 21.83
N THR A 302 -24.58 8.69 22.99
CA THR A 302 -25.35 9.06 24.20
C THR A 302 -25.03 10.45 24.73
N GLU A 303 -23.89 11.05 24.34
CA GLU A 303 -23.62 12.48 24.62
C GLU A 303 -24.55 13.42 23.83
N ILE A 304 -25.29 12.90 22.84
CA ILE A 304 -26.23 13.64 21.99
C ILE A 304 -27.68 13.24 22.31
N ASP A 305 -27.96 11.94 22.41
CA ASP A 305 -29.29 11.38 22.60
C ASP A 305 -29.33 10.51 23.87
N GLU A 306 -29.92 11.06 24.94
CA GLU A 306 -29.94 10.41 26.26
C GLU A 306 -30.94 9.25 26.38
N LYS A 307 -31.80 9.03 25.38
CA LYS A 307 -32.87 8.01 25.43
C LYS A 307 -32.37 6.60 25.71
N ASP A 308 -31.19 6.27 25.21
CA ASP A 308 -30.60 4.92 25.31
C ASP A 308 -29.49 4.82 26.37
N LYS A 309 -29.28 5.87 27.17
CA LYS A 309 -28.11 6.00 28.05
C LYS A 309 -27.97 4.84 29.03
N GLU A 310 -29.05 4.45 29.69
CA GLU A 310 -29.05 3.34 30.66
C GLU A 310 -28.74 1.98 30.00
N ALA A 311 -29.25 1.75 28.79
CA ALA A 311 -28.99 0.52 28.04
C ALA A 311 -27.53 0.45 27.57
N VAL A 312 -26.98 1.58 27.11
CA VAL A 312 -25.59 1.68 26.64
C VAL A 312 -24.58 1.62 27.80
N GLU A 313 -24.91 2.15 28.99
CA GLU A 313 -24.04 2.02 30.17
C GLU A 313 -23.92 0.57 30.66
N LYS A 314 -24.96 -0.23 30.44
CA LYS A 314 -24.98 -1.68 30.72
C LYS A 314 -24.32 -2.50 29.61
N LEU A 315 -24.20 -1.97 28.39
CA LEU A 315 -23.52 -2.64 27.28
C LEU A 315 -22.00 -2.64 27.51
N LYS A 316 -21.51 -3.73 28.12
CA LYS A 316 -20.09 -3.99 28.34
C LYS A 316 -19.80 -5.41 27.88
N PHE A 317 -18.84 -5.54 26.98
CA PHE A 317 -18.35 -6.85 26.54
C PHE A 317 -17.10 -7.23 27.33
N GLU A 318 -16.95 -8.53 27.59
CA GLU A 318 -15.82 -9.12 28.29
C GLU A 318 -14.75 -9.56 27.27
N TYR A 319 -13.75 -8.70 27.05
CA TYR A 319 -12.72 -8.93 26.03
C TYR A 319 -11.59 -9.87 26.50
N GLU A 320 -11.43 -10.02 27.82
CA GLU A 320 -10.36 -10.84 28.42
C GLU A 320 -10.50 -12.31 28.03
N GLU A 321 -11.73 -12.81 27.98
CA GLU A 321 -12.05 -14.19 27.57
C GLU A 321 -11.77 -14.47 26.09
N MET A 322 -11.66 -13.43 25.25
CA MET A 322 -11.39 -13.56 23.81
C MET A 322 -9.90 -13.60 23.46
N GLY A 323 -9.02 -13.39 24.44
CA GLY A 323 -7.57 -13.41 24.31
C GLY A 323 -6.91 -12.03 24.11
N GLN A 324 -5.57 -12.01 24.25
CA GLN A 324 -4.78 -10.78 24.36
C GLN A 324 -4.94 -9.81 23.17
N ASN A 325 -5.00 -10.32 21.93
CA ASN A 325 -5.18 -9.48 20.75
C ASN A 325 -6.51 -8.70 20.79
N CYS A 326 -7.58 -9.33 21.27
CA CYS A 326 -8.89 -8.69 21.42
C CYS A 326 -8.86 -7.60 22.49
N VAL A 327 -8.12 -7.83 23.59
CA VAL A 327 -7.90 -6.81 24.63
C VAL A 327 -7.15 -5.61 24.05
N GLU A 328 -6.10 -5.82 23.25
CA GLU A 328 -5.36 -4.74 22.58
C GLU A 328 -6.25 -3.96 21.60
N ILE A 329 -7.03 -4.65 20.76
CA ILE A 329 -7.99 -4.05 19.82
C ILE A 329 -9.00 -3.17 20.56
N ALA A 330 -9.61 -3.71 21.62
CA ALA A 330 -10.61 -3.01 22.41
C ALA A 330 -10.02 -1.78 23.12
N ASN A 331 -8.81 -1.90 23.67
CA ASN A 331 -8.12 -0.79 24.32
C ASN A 331 -7.80 0.34 23.33
N MET A 332 -7.28 0.00 22.15
CA MET A 332 -7.02 0.99 21.09
C MET A 332 -8.29 1.75 20.70
N LEU A 333 -9.41 1.05 20.46
CA LEU A 333 -10.68 1.67 20.11
C LEU A 333 -11.24 2.53 21.25
N LYS A 334 -11.11 2.10 22.52
CA LYS A 334 -11.55 2.86 23.70
C LYS A 334 -10.69 4.10 23.95
N GLU A 335 -9.40 4.07 23.59
CA GLU A 335 -8.50 5.21 23.72
C GLU A 335 -8.67 6.26 22.60
N MET A 336 -9.08 5.85 21.39
CA MET A 336 -9.20 6.77 20.24
C MET A 336 -9.99 8.05 20.50
N PRO A 337 -11.17 8.04 21.16
CA PRO A 337 -11.91 9.27 21.44
C PRO A 337 -11.13 10.29 22.27
N THR A 338 -10.18 9.84 23.09
CA THR A 338 -9.34 10.72 23.91
C THR A 338 -8.26 11.45 23.12
N LYS A 339 -8.01 11.04 21.87
CA LYS A 339 -7.07 11.67 20.93
C LYS A 339 -7.70 12.80 20.11
N CYS A 340 -8.96 13.14 20.35
CA CYS A 340 -9.62 14.25 19.68
C CYS A 340 -9.07 15.61 20.13
N LEU A 341 -8.25 16.24 19.31
CA LEU A 341 -7.54 17.50 19.61
C LEU A 341 -8.45 18.70 19.89
N ILE A 342 -9.70 18.67 19.38
CA ILE A 342 -10.68 19.74 19.61
C ILE A 342 -11.39 19.59 20.97
N ASP A 343 -11.36 18.40 21.58
CA ASP A 343 -11.95 18.17 22.90
C ASP A 343 -11.08 18.84 23.97
N LYS A 344 -11.71 19.48 24.97
CA LYS A 344 -10.98 19.98 26.15
C LYS A 344 -10.51 18.85 27.07
N LYS A 345 -11.10 17.65 26.94
CA LYS A 345 -10.80 16.46 27.74
C LYS A 345 -9.78 15.52 27.08
N HIS A 346 -9.13 15.94 25.99
CA HIS A 346 -8.15 15.09 25.32
C HIS A 346 -6.99 14.77 26.29
N LYS A 347 -6.48 13.55 26.20
CA LYS A 347 -5.36 13.10 27.03
C LYS A 347 -4.13 12.96 26.15
N LYS A 348 -3.00 13.50 26.61
CA LYS A 348 -1.72 13.22 25.97
C LYS A 348 -1.44 11.71 26.11
N PRO A 349 -1.17 10.99 25.00
CA PRO A 349 -0.71 9.60 25.09
C PRO A 349 0.57 9.53 25.93
N LYS A 350 0.69 8.52 26.81
CA LYS A 350 1.85 8.37 27.71
C LYS A 350 3.19 8.28 26.95
N ASP A 351 3.15 7.77 25.71
CA ASP A 351 4.31 7.56 24.84
C ASP A 351 4.54 8.66 23.78
N ALA A 352 3.73 9.74 23.78
CA ALA A 352 3.86 10.80 22.78
C ALA A 352 5.12 11.67 23.04
N LYS A 353 6.23 11.26 22.43
CA LYS A 353 7.43 12.09 22.26
C LYS A 353 7.22 13.01 21.05
N PRO A 354 7.45 14.33 21.16
CA PRO A 354 7.45 15.19 19.99
C PRO A 354 8.56 14.70 19.05
N ARG A 355 8.21 14.48 17.77
CA ARG A 355 9.20 14.14 16.75
C ARG A 355 10.08 15.37 16.54
N ASN A 356 11.27 15.35 17.14
CA ASN A 356 12.26 16.41 16.93
C ASN A 356 12.91 16.19 15.57
N ILE A 357 12.79 17.18 14.69
CA ILE A 357 13.33 17.14 13.33
C ILE A 357 14.50 18.13 13.31
N ASP A 358 15.73 17.61 13.23
CA ASP A 358 16.90 18.46 13.07
C ASP A 358 17.01 18.92 11.62
N LEU A 359 16.57 20.15 11.36
CA LEU A 359 16.60 20.74 10.01
C LEU A 359 18.02 20.79 9.44
N LYS A 360 19.01 21.07 10.28
CA LYS A 360 20.39 21.26 9.82
C LYS A 360 20.96 19.92 9.34
N ASP A 361 20.82 18.87 10.14
CA ASP A 361 21.23 17.51 9.77
C ASP A 361 20.56 17.02 8.48
N ILE A 362 19.27 17.33 8.29
CA ILE A 362 18.54 16.95 7.08
C ILE A 362 19.04 17.72 5.86
N LEU A 363 19.23 19.03 5.97
CA LEU A 363 19.76 19.85 4.88
C LEU A 363 21.20 19.44 4.53
N ASP A 364 22.03 19.18 5.55
CA ASP A 364 23.40 18.70 5.38
C ASP A 364 23.40 17.31 4.70
N THR A 365 22.53 16.38 5.10
CA THR A 365 22.39 15.07 4.44
C THR A 365 22.01 15.21 2.95
N ILE A 366 21.05 16.10 2.64
CA ILE A 366 20.62 16.31 1.25
C ILE A 366 21.75 16.97 0.45
N ALA A 367 22.43 17.96 1.03
CA ALA A 367 23.55 18.65 0.40
C ALA A 367 24.74 17.71 0.17
N GLU A 368 25.11 16.88 1.14
CA GLU A 368 26.18 15.88 1.02
C GLU A 368 25.86 14.86 -0.07
N LYS A 369 24.63 14.33 -0.14
CA LYS A 369 24.24 13.43 -1.23
C LYS A 369 24.18 14.12 -2.60
N ALA A 370 23.92 15.43 -2.63
CA ALA A 370 23.88 16.21 -3.86
C ALA A 370 25.27 16.69 -4.33
N THR A 371 26.21 16.92 -3.41
CA THR A 371 27.55 17.48 -3.69
C THR A 371 28.68 16.45 -3.58
N GLY A 372 28.39 15.26 -3.06
CA GLY A 372 29.39 14.26 -2.69
C GLY A 372 30.37 13.92 -3.81
N GLU A 373 31.65 14.16 -3.53
CA GLU A 373 32.78 13.68 -4.33
C GLU A 373 32.66 12.17 -4.59
N GLN A 374 33.14 11.75 -5.76
CA GLN A 374 33.21 10.38 -6.27
C GLN A 374 33.61 9.34 -5.21
N ARG A 375 32.66 8.89 -4.38
CA ARG A 375 32.83 7.65 -3.63
C ARG A 375 32.32 6.53 -4.49
N LEU A 376 33.21 5.56 -4.74
CA LEU A 376 32.91 4.24 -5.27
C LEU A 376 31.95 3.44 -4.33
N MET A 377 30.73 3.94 -4.03
CA MET A 377 29.64 3.05 -3.67
C MET A 377 29.42 2.08 -4.82
N GLU A 378 29.56 0.79 -4.58
CA GLU A 378 28.98 -0.21 -5.48
C GLU A 378 27.54 0.23 -5.70
N ASN A 379 27.16 0.48 -6.96
CA ASN A 379 25.74 0.54 -7.25
C ASN A 379 25.18 -0.72 -6.61
N THR A 380 24.12 -0.60 -5.81
CA THR A 380 23.19 -1.70 -5.69
C THR A 380 22.65 -1.89 -7.10
N VAL A 381 23.39 -2.64 -7.91
CA VAL A 381 22.76 -3.63 -8.76
C VAL A 381 21.74 -4.23 -7.81
N VAL A 382 20.47 -4.25 -8.18
CA VAL A 382 19.63 -5.39 -7.81
C VAL A 382 20.28 -6.59 -8.50
N SER A 383 21.48 -6.94 -8.05
CA SER A 383 22.06 -8.23 -8.20
C SER A 383 21.35 -9.00 -7.13
N CYS A 384 20.85 -10.15 -7.53
CA CYS A 384 20.58 -11.24 -6.63
C CYS A 384 21.71 -11.29 -5.60
N ALA A 385 21.50 -10.72 -4.41
CA ALA A 385 22.40 -10.90 -3.31
C ALA A 385 22.30 -12.38 -2.94
N VAL A 386 23.18 -13.18 -3.55
CA VAL A 386 23.48 -14.53 -3.13
C VAL A 386 24.04 -14.39 -1.72
N LYS A 387 23.15 -14.46 -0.73
CA LYS A 387 23.53 -14.66 0.67
C LYS A 387 24.37 -15.93 0.69
N THR A 388 25.60 -15.85 1.20
CA THR A 388 26.50 -17.00 1.27
C THR A 388 25.82 -18.18 1.97
N GLN A 389 25.97 -19.38 1.40
CA GLN A 389 25.29 -20.62 1.82
C GLN A 389 25.36 -20.92 3.32
N GLN A 390 26.36 -20.40 4.04
CA GLN A 390 26.55 -20.64 5.47
C GLN A 390 25.58 -19.81 6.33
N GLN A 391 25.33 -18.54 5.98
CA GLN A 391 24.39 -17.68 6.73
C GLN A 391 22.93 -18.10 6.49
N THR A 392 22.60 -18.59 5.30
CA THR A 392 21.27 -19.12 4.97
C THR A 392 20.97 -20.43 5.71
N LYS A 393 21.98 -21.28 5.92
CA LYS A 393 21.84 -22.54 6.66
C LYS A 393 21.61 -22.33 8.17
N GLU A 394 22.22 -21.31 8.77
CA GLU A 394 21.98 -20.99 10.19
C GLU A 394 20.57 -20.46 10.39
N ILE A 395 20.12 -19.50 9.58
CA ILE A 395 18.76 -18.92 9.68
C ILE A 395 17.68 -19.98 9.46
N VAL A 396 17.88 -20.90 8.51
CA VAL A 396 16.94 -21.99 8.24
C VAL A 396 16.91 -23.01 9.39
N LYS A 397 18.04 -23.31 10.04
CA LYS A 397 18.07 -24.17 11.23
C LYS A 397 17.30 -23.55 12.40
N THR A 398 17.41 -22.25 12.63
CA THR A 398 16.68 -21.56 13.71
C THR A 398 15.17 -21.53 13.44
N ILE A 399 14.76 -21.35 12.19
CA ILE A 399 13.34 -21.33 11.78
C ILE A 399 12.71 -22.74 11.86
N ILE A 400 13.46 -23.77 11.49
CA ILE A 400 12.98 -25.17 11.57
C ILE A 400 12.83 -25.61 13.02
N ALA A 401 13.78 -25.25 13.91
CA ALA A 401 13.68 -25.54 15.34
C ALA A 401 12.43 -24.89 15.98
N ALA A 402 12.15 -23.62 15.65
CA ALA A 402 10.96 -22.92 16.14
C ALA A 402 9.63 -23.51 15.62
N LYS A 403 9.60 -24.06 14.40
CA LYS A 403 8.39 -24.72 13.85
C LYS A 403 8.15 -26.13 14.39
N LEU A 404 9.20 -26.86 14.74
CA LEU A 404 9.10 -28.20 15.34
C LEU A 404 8.56 -28.15 16.79
N ASP A 405 8.90 -27.10 17.53
CA ASP A 405 8.34 -26.88 18.88
C ASP A 405 6.85 -26.48 18.82
N ALA A 406 6.42 -25.74 17.78
CA ALA A 406 5.02 -25.37 17.59
C ALA A 406 4.12 -26.55 17.19
N LEU A 407 4.64 -27.54 16.44
CA LEU A 407 3.89 -28.71 15.99
C LEU A 407 3.70 -29.79 17.07
N LYS A 408 4.58 -29.85 18.08
CA LYS A 408 4.41 -30.75 19.24
C LYS A 408 3.26 -30.34 20.17
N ILE A 409 2.85 -29.07 20.15
CA ILE A 409 1.77 -28.55 21.00
C ILE A 409 0.39 -28.91 20.43
N ILE A 410 0.28 -29.12 19.11
CA ILE A 410 -1.01 -29.29 18.40
C ILE A 410 -1.50 -30.74 18.39
N ASN A 411 -0.61 -31.72 18.49
CA ASN A 411 -0.97 -33.15 18.40
C ASN A 411 -1.42 -33.79 19.73
N SER A 412 -1.67 -33.01 20.79
CA SER A 412 -1.98 -33.58 22.13
C SER A 412 -3.47 -33.63 22.50
N ASN A 413 -4.39 -33.09 21.71
CA ASN A 413 -5.82 -33.17 22.03
C ASN A 413 -6.66 -33.24 20.75
N CYS A 414 -7.18 -34.43 20.43
CA CYS A 414 -8.61 -34.66 20.16
C CYS A 414 -8.78 -36.09 19.64
N GLU A 415 -9.05 -37.05 20.54
CA GLU A 415 -9.67 -38.32 20.19
C GLU A 415 -11.06 -38.39 20.84
N ASP A 416 -11.98 -38.98 20.08
CA ASP A 416 -13.25 -39.60 20.45
C ASP A 416 -14.45 -38.73 20.83
N LEU A 417 -15.33 -38.51 19.84
CA LEU A 417 -16.79 -38.47 20.06
C LEU A 417 -17.53 -39.23 18.94
N ASP A 418 -18.52 -40.00 19.41
CA ASP A 418 -19.16 -41.19 18.86
C ASP A 418 -20.14 -40.95 17.69
N SER A 419 -20.32 -42.00 16.91
CA SER A 419 -21.12 -42.19 15.71
C SER A 419 -22.56 -42.60 16.06
N ASP A 420 -23.56 -41.84 15.62
CA ASP A 420 -24.87 -42.40 15.21
C ASP A 420 -25.77 -41.35 14.54
N ASP A 421 -25.63 -41.13 13.23
CA ASP A 421 -26.69 -40.44 12.47
C ASP A 421 -26.86 -41.11 11.09
N ASP A 422 -27.79 -42.06 11.04
CA ASP A 422 -28.23 -42.84 9.89
C ASP A 422 -29.07 -41.99 8.92
N LEU A 423 -28.44 -40.99 8.28
CA LEU A 423 -29.00 -40.29 7.13
C LEU A 423 -28.10 -40.47 5.92
N GLN A 424 -28.59 -41.17 4.90
CA GLN A 424 -27.92 -41.22 3.60
C GLN A 424 -27.93 -39.83 2.96
N PRO A 425 -26.76 -39.24 2.64
CA PRO A 425 -26.69 -37.96 1.96
C PRO A 425 -27.35 -38.07 0.59
N TYR A 426 -28.16 -37.07 0.25
CA TYR A 426 -28.76 -36.92 -1.08
C TYR A 426 -27.64 -36.90 -2.15
N ASP A 427 -27.81 -37.65 -3.25
CA ASP A 427 -26.82 -37.68 -4.35
C ASP A 427 -26.85 -36.36 -5.13
N MET A 428 -25.98 -35.45 -4.71
CA MET A 428 -25.69 -34.15 -5.34
C MET A 428 -24.63 -34.27 -6.45
N GLY A 429 -24.30 -35.49 -6.94
CA GLY A 429 -23.21 -35.72 -7.89
C GLY A 429 -23.35 -35.01 -9.24
N ASN A 430 -24.56 -34.56 -9.60
CA ASN A 430 -24.84 -33.78 -10.81
C ASN A 430 -25.08 -32.28 -10.55
N ASP A 431 -25.04 -31.83 -9.30
CA ASP A 431 -25.18 -30.42 -8.96
C ASP A 431 -23.83 -29.71 -9.08
N VAL A 432 -23.65 -29.03 -10.20
CA VAL A 432 -22.44 -28.27 -10.51
C VAL A 432 -22.71 -26.79 -10.25
N CYS A 433 -21.88 -26.12 -9.44
CA CYS A 433 -22.01 -24.68 -9.17
C CYS A 433 -22.18 -23.90 -10.49
N VAL A 434 -23.05 -22.88 -10.50
CA VAL A 434 -23.40 -22.04 -11.66
C VAL A 434 -22.16 -21.54 -12.43
N ASN A 435 -21.03 -21.35 -11.74
CA ASN A 435 -19.73 -20.96 -12.30
C ASN A 435 -19.12 -21.97 -13.30
N THR A 436 -19.50 -23.24 -13.25
CA THR A 436 -18.88 -24.30 -14.08
C THR A 436 -19.43 -24.30 -15.51
N ARG A 437 -20.65 -23.79 -15.72
CA ARG A 437 -21.27 -23.62 -17.04
C ARG A 437 -20.71 -22.43 -17.83
N LYS A 438 -20.00 -21.52 -17.16
CA LYS A 438 -19.43 -20.28 -17.74
C LYS A 438 -17.94 -20.40 -18.08
N ARG A 439 -17.35 -21.60 -17.97
CA ARG A 439 -15.94 -21.83 -18.25
C ARG A 439 -15.71 -21.92 -19.76
N PRO A 440 -14.73 -21.20 -20.34
CA PRO A 440 -14.37 -21.36 -21.74
C PRO A 440 -13.82 -22.76 -21.99
N HIS A 441 -14.18 -23.34 -23.14
CA HIS A 441 -13.63 -24.61 -23.59
C HIS A 441 -12.51 -24.45 -24.63
N TYR A 442 -12.43 -23.30 -25.31
CA TYR A 442 -11.41 -23.01 -26.31
C TYR A 442 -10.60 -21.75 -25.98
N LEU A 443 -9.35 -21.70 -26.44
CA LEU A 443 -8.46 -20.54 -26.27
C LEU A 443 -9.03 -19.24 -26.89
N ARG A 444 -9.84 -19.36 -27.95
CA ARG A 444 -10.48 -18.20 -28.59
C ARG A 444 -11.58 -17.60 -27.72
N ASP A 445 -12.41 -18.46 -27.13
CA ASP A 445 -13.44 -18.05 -26.16
C ASP A 445 -12.80 -17.40 -24.94
N LEU A 446 -11.63 -17.90 -24.49
CA LEU A 446 -10.85 -17.31 -23.41
C LEU A 446 -10.43 -15.87 -23.75
N ILE A 447 -9.92 -15.63 -24.97
CA ILE A 447 -9.54 -14.28 -25.43
C ILE A 447 -10.77 -13.36 -25.49
N GLU A 448 -11.88 -13.84 -26.06
CA GLU A 448 -13.12 -13.07 -26.17
C GLU A 448 -13.68 -12.68 -24.79
N ILE A 449 -13.80 -13.64 -23.88
CA ILE A 449 -14.36 -13.42 -22.53
C ILE A 449 -13.49 -12.44 -21.71
N LEU A 450 -12.15 -12.58 -21.76
CA LEU A 450 -11.25 -11.70 -21.02
C LEU A 450 -11.16 -10.29 -21.63
N THR A 451 -11.30 -10.18 -22.96
CA THR A 451 -11.29 -8.89 -23.67
C THR A 451 -12.59 -8.12 -23.44
N GLU A 452 -13.74 -8.76 -23.66
CA GLU A 452 -15.06 -8.15 -23.51
C GLU A 452 -15.40 -7.87 -22.04
N ALA A 453 -15.06 -8.79 -21.12
CA ALA A 453 -15.26 -8.68 -19.68
C ALA A 453 -16.67 -8.17 -19.26
N LYS A 454 -17.71 -8.64 -19.95
CA LYS A 454 -19.11 -8.20 -19.77
C LYS A 454 -19.69 -8.56 -18.40
N ASP A 455 -19.31 -9.72 -17.86
CA ASP A 455 -19.79 -10.19 -16.56
C ASP A 455 -18.67 -10.73 -15.67
N ALA A 456 -18.76 -10.43 -14.37
CA ALA A 456 -17.71 -10.74 -13.39
C ALA A 456 -17.55 -12.26 -13.16
N GLU A 457 -18.64 -13.02 -13.25
CA GLU A 457 -18.64 -14.47 -13.01
C GLU A 457 -17.94 -15.23 -14.14
N SER A 458 -18.24 -14.92 -15.41
CA SER A 458 -17.55 -15.52 -16.56
C SER A 458 -16.09 -15.10 -16.62
N PHE A 459 -15.78 -13.84 -16.28
CA PHE A 459 -14.38 -13.38 -16.22
C PHE A 459 -13.57 -14.18 -15.19
N ALA A 460 -14.09 -14.34 -13.97
CA ALA A 460 -13.42 -15.10 -12.93
C ALA A 460 -13.29 -16.60 -13.29
N ALA A 461 -14.35 -17.19 -13.86
CA ALA A 461 -14.34 -18.59 -14.30
C ALA A 461 -13.33 -18.83 -15.44
N ALA A 462 -13.26 -17.91 -16.41
CA ALA A 462 -12.31 -17.98 -17.52
C ALA A 462 -10.86 -17.80 -17.06
N PHE A 463 -10.64 -16.84 -16.17
CA PHE A 463 -9.30 -16.55 -15.67
C PHE A 463 -8.72 -17.70 -14.82
N ALA A 464 -9.54 -18.33 -13.98
CA ALA A 464 -9.11 -19.46 -13.14
C ALA A 464 -8.69 -20.70 -13.95
N VAL A 465 -9.28 -20.91 -15.13
CA VAL A 465 -9.01 -22.09 -16.00
C VAL A 465 -7.91 -21.79 -17.03
N SER A 466 -7.43 -20.55 -17.12
CA SER A 466 -6.49 -20.10 -18.16
C SER A 466 -5.20 -20.93 -18.22
N GLU A 467 -4.56 -21.21 -17.09
CA GLU A 467 -3.31 -21.97 -17.02
C GLU A 467 -3.48 -23.40 -17.56
N GLU A 468 -4.55 -24.08 -17.15
CA GLU A 468 -4.85 -25.46 -17.56
C GLU A 468 -5.16 -25.52 -19.06
N LEU A 469 -5.95 -24.56 -19.56
CA LEU A 469 -6.41 -24.54 -20.95
C LEU A 469 -5.26 -24.23 -21.91
N VAL A 470 -4.36 -23.31 -21.54
CA VAL A 470 -3.11 -23.05 -22.27
C VAL A 470 -2.22 -24.28 -22.29
N THR A 471 -2.05 -24.95 -21.16
CA THR A 471 -1.22 -26.17 -21.08
C THR A 471 -1.74 -27.26 -22.02
N LYS A 472 -3.06 -27.43 -22.11
CA LYS A 472 -3.70 -28.47 -22.92
C LYS A 472 -3.74 -28.17 -24.42
N GLN A 473 -4.03 -26.92 -24.81
CA GLN A 473 -4.37 -26.59 -26.21
C GLN A 473 -3.27 -25.89 -26.99
N LEU A 474 -2.41 -25.09 -26.33
CA LEU A 474 -1.51 -24.18 -27.05
C LEU A 474 -0.35 -24.88 -27.77
N LYS A 475 0.03 -26.10 -27.37
CA LYS A 475 1.22 -26.80 -27.88
C LYS A 475 1.16 -27.09 -29.39
N ASN A 476 -0.04 -27.30 -29.94
CA ASN A 476 -0.27 -27.65 -31.35
C ASN A 476 -1.01 -26.56 -32.15
N ASP A 477 -1.27 -25.40 -31.54
CA ASP A 477 -2.05 -24.31 -32.16
C ASP A 477 -1.15 -23.29 -32.88
N ASN A 478 -1.75 -22.36 -33.62
CA ASN A 478 -1.05 -21.39 -34.46
C ASN A 478 -0.14 -20.47 -33.64
N PRO A 479 1.13 -20.24 -34.06
CA PRO A 479 2.05 -19.34 -33.37
C PRO A 479 1.56 -17.90 -33.21
N LYS A 480 0.67 -17.44 -34.08
CA LYS A 480 0.05 -16.11 -33.94
C LYS A 480 -0.89 -16.02 -32.73
N LEU A 481 -1.59 -17.10 -32.42
CA LEU A 481 -2.51 -17.16 -31.28
C LEU A 481 -1.74 -17.11 -29.94
N ALA A 482 -0.56 -17.75 -29.88
CA ALA A 482 0.29 -17.68 -28.69
C ALA A 482 0.80 -16.26 -28.42
N VAL A 483 1.13 -15.50 -29.46
CA VAL A 483 1.52 -14.09 -29.35
C VAL A 483 0.35 -13.23 -28.89
N GLU A 484 -0.82 -13.38 -29.51
CA GLU A 484 -2.02 -12.63 -29.15
C GLU A 484 -2.44 -12.90 -27.69
N LEU A 485 -2.38 -14.16 -27.26
CA LEU A 485 -2.67 -14.54 -25.88
C LEU A 485 -1.62 -14.00 -24.91
N LEU A 486 -0.34 -14.05 -25.27
CA LEU A 486 0.73 -13.49 -24.47
C LEU A 486 0.57 -11.98 -24.28
N ASP A 487 0.24 -11.26 -25.35
CA ASP A 487 -0.04 -9.82 -25.29
C ASP A 487 -1.27 -9.53 -24.45
N LEU A 488 -2.36 -10.28 -24.61
CA LEU A 488 -3.54 -10.13 -23.76
C LEU A 488 -3.16 -10.25 -22.28
N PHE A 489 -2.45 -11.30 -21.89
CA PHE A 489 -2.09 -11.54 -20.48
C PHE A 489 -1.04 -10.56 -19.96
N ILE A 490 -0.12 -10.05 -20.76
CA ILE A 490 0.83 -9.00 -20.32
C ILE A 490 0.06 -7.73 -19.92
N HIS A 491 -0.88 -7.31 -20.75
CA HIS A 491 -1.66 -6.08 -20.57
C HIS A 491 -2.90 -6.26 -19.70
N LEU A 492 -3.19 -7.49 -19.26
CA LEU A 492 -4.38 -7.76 -18.49
C LEU A 492 -4.31 -7.07 -17.13
N GLU A 493 -5.21 -6.11 -16.94
CA GLU A 493 -5.44 -5.45 -15.66
C GLU A 493 -6.66 -6.07 -14.96
N PRO A 494 -6.67 -6.11 -13.62
CA PRO A 494 -7.78 -6.68 -12.86
C PRO A 494 -9.03 -5.79 -12.98
N LYS A 495 -9.89 -6.08 -13.96
CA LYS A 495 -11.22 -5.44 -14.12
C LYS A 495 -12.19 -5.84 -13.00
N TYR A 496 -12.08 -7.07 -12.52
CA TYR A 496 -12.84 -7.63 -11.41
C TYR A 496 -11.89 -8.29 -10.41
N HIS A 497 -12.31 -8.39 -9.15
CA HIS A 497 -11.52 -9.04 -8.11
C HIS A 497 -11.49 -10.57 -8.34
N VAL A 498 -10.31 -11.12 -8.58
CA VAL A 498 -10.06 -12.57 -8.67
C VAL A 498 -8.90 -12.91 -7.72
N ASP A 499 -9.08 -13.95 -6.91
CA ASP A 499 -8.04 -14.37 -5.96
C ASP A 499 -6.78 -14.83 -6.69
N HIS A 500 -5.61 -14.48 -6.14
CA HIS A 500 -4.30 -14.82 -6.71
C HIS A 500 -4.10 -14.34 -8.16
N PHE A 501 -4.74 -13.23 -8.55
CA PHE A 501 -4.71 -12.70 -9.92
C PHE A 501 -3.31 -12.62 -10.51
N ASP A 502 -2.37 -11.99 -9.80
CA ASP A 502 -0.99 -11.81 -10.27
C ASP A 502 -0.23 -13.13 -10.40
N THR A 503 -0.51 -14.11 -9.53
CA THR A 503 0.11 -15.44 -9.57
C THR A 503 -0.38 -16.25 -10.75
N ILE A 504 -1.69 -16.25 -11.00
CA ILE A 504 -2.29 -16.95 -12.16
C ILE A 504 -1.84 -16.26 -13.44
N LYS A 505 -1.87 -14.91 -13.50
CA LYS A 505 -1.35 -14.12 -14.63
C LYS A 505 0.09 -14.50 -14.95
N PHE A 506 0.95 -14.53 -13.94
CA PHE A 506 2.36 -14.89 -14.09
C PHE A 506 2.54 -16.34 -14.57
N ASN A 507 1.88 -17.30 -13.91
CA ASN A 507 1.99 -18.72 -14.28
C ASN A 507 1.47 -18.98 -15.69
N THR A 508 0.33 -18.40 -16.07
CA THR A 508 -0.23 -18.52 -17.41
C THR A 508 0.73 -17.94 -18.45
N CYS A 509 1.29 -16.74 -18.23
CA CYS A 509 2.33 -16.18 -19.12
C CYS A 509 3.54 -17.12 -19.28
N VAL A 510 4.03 -17.68 -18.17
CA VAL A 510 5.16 -18.60 -18.18
C VAL A 510 4.83 -19.87 -18.97
N VAL A 511 3.63 -20.43 -18.79
CA VAL A 511 3.16 -21.62 -19.52
C VAL A 511 3.01 -21.33 -21.02
N ILE A 512 2.52 -20.14 -21.40
CA ILE A 512 2.42 -19.71 -22.81
C ILE A 512 3.82 -19.74 -23.45
N VAL A 513 4.80 -19.13 -22.79
CA VAL A 513 6.19 -19.07 -23.27
C VAL A 513 6.84 -20.47 -23.25
N CYS A 514 6.55 -21.33 -22.28
CA CYS A 514 7.07 -22.70 -22.27
C CYS A 514 6.53 -23.56 -23.42
N ASN A 515 5.25 -23.40 -23.78
CA ASN A 515 4.63 -24.19 -24.86
C ASN A 515 5.12 -23.77 -26.25
N GLN A 516 5.40 -22.48 -26.47
CA GLN A 516 5.87 -21.94 -27.76
C GLN A 516 7.05 -20.99 -27.61
N SER A 517 8.14 -21.49 -27.02
CA SER A 517 9.32 -20.71 -26.61
C SER A 517 9.95 -19.90 -27.74
N LYS A 518 10.11 -20.46 -28.93
CA LYS A 518 10.77 -19.78 -30.06
C LYS A 518 10.07 -18.47 -30.46
N VAL A 519 8.75 -18.51 -30.61
CA VAL A 519 7.97 -17.36 -31.11
C VAL A 519 7.70 -16.37 -29.98
N CYS A 520 7.31 -16.86 -28.82
CA CYS A 520 7.00 -16.02 -27.66
C CYS A 520 8.24 -15.32 -27.10
N ALA A 521 9.41 -15.97 -27.06
CA ALA A 521 10.64 -15.32 -26.60
C ALA A 521 11.12 -14.24 -27.59
N GLU A 522 11.03 -14.48 -28.91
CA GLU A 522 11.34 -13.45 -29.91
C GLU A 522 10.39 -12.25 -29.78
N HIS A 523 9.11 -12.50 -29.55
CA HIS A 523 8.11 -11.45 -29.34
C HIS A 523 8.39 -10.64 -28.07
N LEU A 524 8.60 -11.30 -26.92
CA LEU A 524 8.94 -10.63 -25.66
C LEU A 524 10.23 -9.82 -25.78
N CYS A 525 11.26 -10.37 -26.40
CA CYS A 525 12.49 -9.64 -26.64
C CYS A 525 12.26 -8.41 -27.51
N LYS A 526 11.43 -8.47 -28.55
CA LYS A 526 11.05 -7.28 -29.33
C LYS A 526 10.32 -6.25 -28.48
N GLU A 527 9.29 -6.67 -27.73
CA GLU A 527 8.46 -5.78 -26.91
C GLU A 527 9.24 -5.14 -25.75
N ILE A 528 10.16 -5.87 -25.11
CA ILE A 528 11.05 -5.33 -24.06
C ILE A 528 11.94 -4.20 -24.61
N HIS A 529 12.46 -4.38 -25.83
CA HIS A 529 13.36 -3.43 -26.50
C HIS A 529 12.64 -2.38 -27.34
N THR A 530 11.31 -2.30 -27.31
CA THR A 530 10.56 -1.22 -27.96
C THR A 530 10.90 0.16 -27.38
N ASP A 531 10.69 1.18 -28.22
CA ASP A 531 10.95 2.59 -27.91
C ASP A 531 10.40 3.03 -26.54
N VAL A 532 11.12 3.97 -25.93
CA VAL A 532 10.81 4.48 -24.59
C VAL A 532 9.39 5.05 -24.54
N GLY A 533 8.57 4.55 -23.61
CA GLY A 533 7.20 5.02 -23.37
C GLY A 533 6.09 4.07 -23.82
N ARG A 534 6.39 3.00 -24.58
CA ARG A 534 5.39 2.00 -24.97
C ARG A 534 4.93 1.12 -23.79
N TYR A 535 5.84 0.76 -22.89
CA TYR A 535 5.57 -0.03 -21.69
C TYR A 535 6.15 0.60 -20.43
N SER A 536 5.43 0.44 -19.31
CA SER A 536 5.92 0.80 -17.98
C SER A 536 7.12 -0.08 -17.58
N ILE A 537 7.99 0.43 -16.71
CA ILE A 537 9.13 -0.35 -16.17
C ILE A 537 8.63 -1.61 -15.44
N ALA A 538 7.51 -1.53 -14.73
CA ALA A 538 6.91 -2.67 -14.06
C ALA A 538 6.48 -3.76 -15.07
N THR A 539 5.89 -3.37 -16.20
CA THR A 539 5.51 -4.30 -17.27
C THR A 539 6.74 -4.92 -17.93
N LYS A 540 7.80 -4.13 -18.17
CA LYS A 540 9.07 -4.65 -18.70
C LYS A 540 9.77 -5.61 -17.72
N MET A 541 9.71 -5.31 -16.41
CA MET A 541 10.22 -6.21 -15.37
C MET A 541 9.42 -7.51 -15.32
N PHE A 542 8.10 -7.43 -15.40
CA PHE A 542 7.23 -8.60 -15.49
C PHE A 542 7.54 -9.47 -16.71
N MET A 543 7.74 -8.87 -17.89
CA MET A 543 8.17 -9.61 -19.09
C MET A 543 9.51 -10.33 -18.89
N LEU A 544 10.46 -9.70 -18.20
CA LEU A 544 11.78 -10.28 -17.87
C LEU A 544 11.66 -11.42 -16.84
N ASP A 545 10.82 -11.26 -15.83
CA ASP A 545 10.56 -12.29 -14.82
C ASP A 545 9.92 -13.54 -15.45
N VAL A 546 8.98 -13.33 -16.39
CA VAL A 546 8.36 -14.41 -17.18
C VAL A 546 9.43 -15.12 -18.02
N LEU A 547 10.29 -14.40 -18.74
CA LEU A 547 11.38 -15.00 -19.52
C LEU A 547 12.34 -15.82 -18.65
N SER A 548 12.72 -15.29 -17.49
CA SER A 548 13.61 -15.96 -16.53
C SER A 548 12.98 -17.25 -16.00
N GLU A 549 11.75 -17.20 -15.52
CA GLU A 549 11.06 -18.39 -14.99
C GLU A 549 10.75 -19.42 -16.09
N SER A 550 10.39 -18.98 -17.30
CA SER A 550 10.22 -19.88 -18.44
C SER A 550 11.54 -20.56 -18.83
N ALA A 551 12.66 -19.83 -18.85
CA ALA A 551 13.97 -20.40 -19.12
C ALA A 551 14.33 -21.45 -18.06
N ASN A 552 14.06 -21.17 -16.78
CA ASN A 552 14.27 -22.14 -15.69
C ASN A 552 13.39 -23.39 -15.84
N ARG A 553 12.11 -23.23 -16.23
CA ARG A 553 11.18 -24.34 -16.46
C ARG A 553 11.53 -25.18 -17.69
N ILE A 554 12.08 -24.58 -18.75
CA ILE A 554 12.53 -25.29 -19.96
C ILE A 554 13.87 -26.01 -19.72
N ALA A 555 14.79 -25.36 -19.04
CA ALA A 555 16.13 -25.90 -18.77
C ALA A 555 16.13 -26.96 -17.64
N ASP A 556 15.00 -27.14 -16.95
CA ASP A 556 14.79 -28.10 -15.87
C ASP A 556 15.82 -27.97 -14.73
N VAL A 557 16.31 -26.75 -14.48
CA VAL A 557 17.32 -26.43 -13.44
C VAL A 557 16.64 -26.18 -12.07
N ARG A 558 15.55 -26.88 -11.79
CA ARG A 558 14.99 -26.94 -10.42
C ARG A 558 15.78 -27.98 -9.62
N PRO A 559 16.15 -27.74 -8.35
CA PRO A 559 16.55 -28.84 -7.47
C PRO A 559 15.39 -29.84 -7.44
N GLN A 560 15.65 -31.06 -7.90
CA GLN A 560 14.63 -32.09 -8.11
C GLN A 560 13.75 -32.26 -6.86
N THR A 561 12.47 -31.92 -7.00
CA THR A 561 11.42 -32.52 -6.16
C THR A 561 11.36 -34.00 -6.53
N VAL A 562 11.75 -34.86 -5.60
CA VAL A 562 11.68 -36.32 -5.74
C VAL A 562 10.21 -36.72 -5.86
N GLU A 563 9.76 -37.00 -7.08
CA GLU A 563 8.51 -37.75 -7.31
C GLU A 563 8.76 -39.23 -6.97
N GLN A 564 8.12 -39.70 -5.89
CA GLN A 564 8.14 -41.11 -5.51
C GLN A 564 7.28 -41.93 -6.49
N LYS A 565 7.94 -42.61 -7.43
CA LYS A 565 7.34 -43.74 -8.15
C LYS A 565 7.22 -44.93 -7.21
N THR A 566 5.99 -45.41 -7.03
CA THR A 566 5.64 -46.65 -6.33
C THR A 566 6.29 -47.86 -7.02
N THR A 567 7.18 -48.55 -6.33
CA THR A 567 7.46 -49.98 -6.56
C THR A 567 7.79 -50.66 -5.21
N PRO A 568 7.41 -51.95 -5.04
CA PRO A 568 7.24 -52.57 -3.74
C PRO A 568 8.57 -52.87 -3.04
N GLN A 569 8.51 -52.76 -1.72
CA GLN A 569 9.59 -52.99 -0.75
C GLN A 569 10.27 -54.35 -0.95
N ILE A 570 11.59 -54.33 -1.07
CA ILE A 570 12.44 -55.47 -0.71
C ILE A 570 13.51 -54.95 0.26
N VAL A 571 13.56 -55.62 1.40
CA VAL A 571 14.41 -55.41 2.57
C VAL A 571 15.85 -55.81 2.26
N THR A 572 16.84 -54.97 2.63
CA THR A 572 18.14 -55.43 3.14
C THR A 572 18.92 -54.30 3.85
N THR A 573 19.06 -54.49 5.16
CA THR A 573 20.22 -54.35 6.07
C THR A 573 21.35 -53.34 5.84
N GLU A 574 21.69 -52.70 6.96
CA GLU A 574 22.83 -51.83 7.29
C GLU A 574 24.20 -52.39 6.89
N GLU A 575 25.09 -51.53 6.36
CA GLU A 575 26.54 -51.62 6.60
C GLU A 575 27.18 -50.21 6.63
N GLU A 576 28.03 -50.02 7.64
CA GLU A 576 28.85 -48.86 7.95
C GLU A 576 29.89 -48.58 6.85
N ASN A 577 30.15 -47.30 6.55
CA ASN A 577 31.47 -46.92 6.03
C ASN A 577 31.90 -45.55 6.55
N THR A 578 32.95 -45.63 7.35
CA THR A 578 33.70 -44.58 8.02
C THR A 578 34.60 -43.85 7.02
N ASN A 579 34.55 -42.51 7.02
CA ASN A 579 35.66 -41.65 6.58
C ASN A 579 35.39 -40.21 7.03
N LEU A 580 35.72 -39.90 8.29
CA LEU A 580 35.75 -38.53 8.81
C LEU A 580 37.14 -37.94 8.56
N ALA A 581 37.17 -36.85 7.81
CA ALA A 581 38.38 -36.12 7.42
C ALA A 581 39.16 -35.59 8.64
N ALA A 582 40.50 -35.64 8.55
CA ALA A 582 41.44 -35.27 9.61
C ALA A 582 41.28 -33.85 10.18
N GLU A 583 40.59 -32.96 9.47
CA GLU A 583 40.29 -31.59 9.92
C GLU A 583 39.32 -31.55 11.12
N GLU A 584 38.42 -32.52 11.26
CA GLU A 584 37.44 -32.57 12.36
C GLU A 584 38.07 -33.06 13.67
N VAL A 585 39.16 -33.84 13.59
CA VAL A 585 39.94 -34.29 14.76
C VAL A 585 40.76 -33.14 15.35
N ILE A 586 41.26 -32.23 14.52
CA ILE A 586 42.05 -31.06 14.95
C ILE A 586 41.15 -30.01 15.60
N ARG A 587 39.94 -29.79 15.07
CA ARG A 587 38.94 -28.87 15.67
C ARG A 587 38.52 -29.28 17.08
N ARG A 588 38.41 -30.58 17.36
CA ARG A 588 37.99 -31.08 18.68
C ARG A 588 39.11 -31.05 19.74
N ARG A 589 40.37 -30.83 19.35
CA ARG A 589 41.51 -30.70 20.29
C ARG A 589 41.84 -29.27 20.69
N LEU A 590 41.27 -28.27 20.01
CA LEU A 590 41.52 -26.84 20.27
C LEU A 590 40.42 -26.15 21.09
N ILE A 591 39.40 -26.90 21.54
CA ILE A 591 38.29 -26.39 22.38
C ILE A 591 38.16 -27.20 23.68
N ASN A 592 39.29 -27.68 24.22
CA ASN A 592 39.39 -28.08 25.63
C ASN A 592 40.51 -27.30 26.30
#